data_AF-F4CIU6-F1
#
_entry.id   AF-F4CIU6-F1
#
_cell.length_a   1.000
_cell.length_b   1.000
_cell.length_c   1.000
_cell.angle_alpha   90.00
_cell.angle_beta   90.00
_cell.angle_gamma   90.00
#
_symmetry.space_group_name_H-M   'P 1'
#
loop_
_entity.id
_entity.type
_entity.pdbx_description
1 polymer ?
#
loop_
_entity_poly.entity_id
_entity_poly.type
_entity_poly.pdbx_seq_one_letter_code
_entity_poly.pdbx_strand_id
1 'polypeptide(L)'
;MTASRDVRAATTVAVVLVLAAAVAGVLLLRDGGPTVAVAGEASAAGAGAGPVSTGPAAIAGGVVATASCTSAPSRAADGTPTSFDAGNAVDGRMDTAWRCDGDGVGDRLVLRLPRSGRVSQLTIVPGYAKTDQADGSDRYAQNRRISGLTVDTRDGPPTAVSLDPSPTRRAAQTVRFPAAETDTVTLTITSSVPGAPVGTQPASDRVAISEVTFPELR
;
A
#
# COMPACT_ATOMS: atom_id res chain seq x y z
N MET A 1 40.94 -4.57 -50.93
CA MET A 1 41.43 -4.46 -49.54
C MET A 1 41.57 -2.98 -49.21
N THR A 2 41.05 -2.36 -48.17
CA THR A 2 40.08 -2.63 -47.10
C THR A 2 39.95 -1.27 -46.40
N ALA A 3 38.74 -0.86 -45.95
CA ALA A 3 38.51 0.07 -44.83
C ALA A 3 38.97 1.55 -45.01
N SER A 4 38.37 2.60 -44.43
CA SER A 4 37.28 2.73 -43.46
C SER A 4 36.97 4.22 -43.20
N ARG A 5 35.67 4.49 -43.01
CA ARG A 5 35.04 5.31 -41.94
C ARG A 5 35.15 6.84 -41.91
N ASP A 6 33.97 7.41 -42.13
CA ASP A 6 33.17 8.21 -41.20
C ASP A 6 33.68 9.58 -40.72
N VAL A 7 33.02 10.58 -41.29
CA VAL A 7 32.85 11.95 -40.82
C VAL A 7 32.23 11.97 -39.42
N ARG A 8 32.86 12.71 -38.50
CA ARG A 8 32.29 13.10 -37.20
C ARG A 8 32.65 14.54 -36.85
N ALA A 9 31.79 15.09 -35.98
CA ALA A 9 31.86 16.34 -35.21
C ALA A 9 31.20 17.54 -35.91
N ALA A 10 29.91 17.84 -35.69
CA ALA A 10 29.24 18.26 -34.44
C ALA A 10 29.75 19.63 -33.95
N THR A 11 28.95 20.66 -34.24
CA THR A 11 29.15 22.06 -33.87
C THR A 11 28.81 22.26 -32.39
N THR A 12 29.80 22.64 -31.59
CA THR A 12 29.63 23.00 -30.17
C THR A 12 29.28 24.49 -30.07
N VAL A 13 28.10 24.82 -29.55
CA VAL A 13 27.78 26.18 -29.09
C VAL A 13 27.93 26.21 -27.58
N ALA A 14 28.90 26.98 -27.10
CA ALA A 14 29.12 27.24 -25.69
C ALA A 14 28.19 28.36 -25.21
N VAL A 15 27.46 28.13 -24.12
CA VAL A 15 26.86 29.21 -23.32
C VAL A 15 27.14 28.90 -21.85
N VAL A 16 28.03 29.71 -21.28
CA VAL A 16 28.31 29.80 -19.85
C VAL A 16 27.39 30.87 -19.27
N LEU A 17 26.61 30.54 -18.25
CA LEU A 17 25.93 31.52 -17.40
C LEU A 17 26.07 31.10 -15.93
N VAL A 18 27.02 31.76 -15.28
CA VAL A 18 27.17 31.82 -13.82
C VAL A 18 26.49 33.10 -13.38
N LEU A 19 25.50 33.02 -12.48
CA LEU A 19 25.11 34.16 -11.65
C LEU A 19 24.71 33.67 -10.25
N ALA A 20 25.66 33.83 -9.33
CA ALA A 20 25.43 33.90 -7.90
C ALA A 20 25.34 35.39 -7.52
N ALA A 21 24.35 35.77 -6.73
CA ALA A 21 24.36 37.04 -6.01
C ALA A 21 23.70 36.84 -4.64
N ALA A 22 24.56 36.86 -3.62
CA ALA A 22 24.24 36.96 -2.22
C ALA A 22 23.81 38.40 -1.88
N VAL A 23 22.84 38.56 -0.99
CA VAL A 23 22.61 39.82 -0.27
C VAL A 23 22.69 39.52 1.21
N ALA A 24 23.72 40.08 1.85
CA ALA A 24 23.95 40.03 3.28
C ALA A 24 23.99 41.44 3.84
N GLY A 25 23.17 41.70 4.87
CA GLY A 25 23.35 42.67 5.97
C GLY A 25 23.41 44.17 5.61
N VAL A 26 23.09 45.14 6.46
CA VAL A 26 22.93 45.22 7.91
C VAL A 26 22.17 46.52 8.21
N LEU A 27 21.23 46.51 9.17
CA LEU A 27 20.96 47.69 10.01
C LEU A 27 20.78 47.21 11.45
N LEU A 28 21.62 47.72 12.36
CA LEU A 28 21.71 47.34 13.77
C LEU A 28 20.97 48.32 14.68
N LEU A 29 20.76 47.84 15.93
CA LEU A 29 20.44 48.47 17.23
C LEU A 29 18.97 48.24 17.68
N ARG A 30 18.66 47.84 18.92
CA ARG A 30 19.41 47.37 20.12
C ARG A 30 18.37 46.82 21.14
N ASP A 31 18.87 46.20 22.21
CA ASP A 31 18.19 45.70 23.43
C ASP A 31 17.56 44.29 23.30
N GLY A 32 17.88 43.26 24.08
CA GLY A 32 18.59 43.15 25.36
C GLY A 32 17.82 42.13 26.21
N GLY A 33 18.30 40.88 26.29
CA GLY A 33 17.67 39.82 27.11
C GLY A 33 18.46 38.51 27.08
N PRO A 34 18.77 37.88 28.24
CA PRO A 34 19.69 36.74 28.31
C PRO A 34 18.95 35.40 28.31
N THR A 35 19.47 34.38 27.62
CA THR A 35 19.35 32.97 28.09
C THR A 35 20.33 32.04 27.34
N VAL A 36 21.40 31.68 28.06
CA VAL A 36 22.00 30.35 28.24
C VAL A 36 21.97 29.36 27.06
N ALA A 37 23.17 29.04 26.56
CA ALA A 37 23.43 27.82 25.82
C ALA A 37 23.32 26.60 26.74
N VAL A 38 22.54 25.60 26.33
CA VAL A 38 22.65 24.22 26.85
C VAL A 38 22.75 23.29 25.65
N ALA A 39 23.95 22.76 25.43
CA ALA A 39 24.13 21.50 24.75
C ALA A 39 23.69 20.38 25.70
N GLY A 40 22.84 19.48 25.21
CA GLY A 40 22.44 18.26 25.91
C GLY A 40 22.12 17.18 24.90
N GLU A 41 22.96 16.15 24.85
CA GLU A 41 22.70 14.87 24.19
C GLU A 41 21.53 14.15 24.87
N ALA A 42 20.64 13.53 24.08
CA ALA A 42 19.88 12.36 24.51
C ALA A 42 19.39 11.57 23.29
N SER A 43 19.98 10.39 23.13
CA SER A 43 19.44 9.29 22.32
C SER A 43 18.20 8.71 23.00
N ALA A 44 17.11 8.51 22.27
CA ALA A 44 16.04 7.60 22.66
C ALA A 44 15.33 7.04 21.43
N ALA A 45 15.37 5.72 21.33
CA ALA A 45 14.60 4.92 20.41
C ALA A 45 13.10 5.17 20.58
N GLY A 46 12.39 5.29 19.47
CA GLY A 46 10.93 5.23 19.40
C GLY A 46 10.55 4.55 18.10
N ALA A 47 10.26 3.25 18.18
CA ALA A 47 9.63 2.49 17.11
C ALA A 47 8.30 3.17 16.76
N GLY A 48 8.25 3.86 15.62
CA GLY A 48 7.05 4.49 15.13
C GLY A 48 6.04 3.41 14.72
N ALA A 49 5.03 3.19 15.56
CA ALA A 49 3.77 2.65 15.08
C ALA A 49 3.23 3.64 14.05
N GLY A 50 3.11 3.20 12.79
CA GLY A 50 2.51 4.00 11.72
C GLY A 50 1.09 4.46 12.09
N PRO A 51 0.61 5.56 11.50
CA PRO A 51 -0.72 6.08 11.79
C PRO A 51 -1.79 5.07 11.38
N VAL A 52 -2.68 4.72 12.31
CA VAL A 52 -3.90 3.94 12.03
C VAL A 52 -4.83 4.83 11.22
N SER A 53 -5.04 4.50 9.94
CA SER A 53 -6.01 5.21 9.09
C SER A 53 -7.44 4.94 9.59
N THR A 54 -8.16 6.01 9.94
CA THR A 54 -9.55 5.98 10.46
C THR A 54 -10.57 6.39 9.38
N GLY A 55 -10.31 6.03 8.12
CA GLY A 55 -11.25 6.24 7.01
C GLY A 55 -12.61 5.57 7.27
N PRO A 56 -13.71 6.06 6.64
CA PRO A 56 -15.05 5.52 6.85
C PRO A 56 -15.08 4.01 6.55
N ALA A 57 -15.46 3.21 7.55
CA ALA A 57 -15.63 1.77 7.38
C ALA A 57 -16.84 1.50 6.49
N ALA A 58 -16.61 1.00 5.28
CA ALA A 58 -17.67 0.44 4.47
C ALA A 58 -18.08 -0.92 5.04
N ILE A 59 -19.38 -1.22 5.01
CA ILE A 59 -19.95 -2.39 5.67
C ILE A 59 -20.72 -3.21 4.65
N ALA A 60 -20.06 -4.20 4.04
CA ALA A 60 -20.75 -5.40 3.60
C ALA A 60 -20.74 -6.41 4.76
N GLY A 61 -21.92 -6.85 5.22
CA GLY A 61 -22.02 -7.90 6.26
C GLY A 61 -21.62 -7.51 7.68
N GLY A 62 -21.53 -6.22 8.02
CA GLY A 62 -21.26 -5.75 9.39
C GLY A 62 -19.77 -5.63 9.76
N VAL A 63 -18.85 -6.02 8.88
CA VAL A 63 -17.41 -6.03 9.16
C VAL A 63 -16.82 -4.63 9.01
N VAL A 64 -15.98 -4.24 9.97
CA VAL A 64 -15.23 -2.97 9.96
C VAL A 64 -13.74 -3.28 9.84
N ALA A 65 -13.07 -2.66 8.88
CA ALA A 65 -11.64 -2.85 8.65
C ALA A 65 -10.81 -1.63 9.09
N THR A 66 -9.64 -1.89 9.68
CA THR A 66 -8.58 -0.90 9.94
C THR A 66 -7.24 -1.48 9.49
N ALA A 67 -6.27 -0.63 9.15
CA ALA A 67 -4.99 -1.08 8.60
C ALA A 67 -3.79 -0.37 9.21
N SER A 68 -2.63 -1.03 9.18
CA SER A 68 -1.34 -0.42 9.57
C SER A 68 -0.81 0.59 8.55
N CYS A 69 -1.32 0.55 7.33
CA CYS A 69 -0.88 1.37 6.21
C CYS A 69 -2.06 1.66 5.27
N THR A 70 -1.91 2.72 4.48
CA THR A 70 -2.82 3.07 3.39
C THR A 70 -2.03 3.89 2.38
N SER A 71 -2.03 3.48 1.11
CA SER A 71 -1.45 4.29 0.03
C SER A 71 -2.18 5.62 -0.09
N ALA A 72 -1.46 6.67 -0.50
CA ALA A 72 -2.10 7.93 -0.88
C ALA A 72 -3.16 7.71 -1.98
N PRO A 73 -4.26 8.50 -1.96
CA PRO A 73 -5.26 8.46 -3.03
C PRO A 73 -4.62 8.82 -4.38
N SER A 74 -5.19 8.28 -5.45
CA SER A 74 -4.74 8.52 -6.82
C SER A 74 -5.92 8.78 -7.75
N ARG A 75 -5.67 8.79 -9.06
CA ARG A 75 -6.72 8.82 -10.07
C ARG A 75 -6.73 7.53 -10.87
N ALA A 76 -7.92 7.08 -11.23
CA ALA A 76 -8.11 6.05 -12.24
C ALA A 76 -7.76 6.59 -13.64
N ALA A 77 -7.75 5.71 -14.65
CA ALA A 77 -7.37 6.07 -16.01
C ALA A 77 -8.30 7.13 -16.65
N ASP A 78 -9.55 7.21 -16.22
CA ASP A 78 -10.55 8.22 -16.60
C ASP A 78 -10.43 9.54 -15.81
N GLY A 79 -9.47 9.63 -14.88
CA GLY A 79 -9.28 10.77 -13.99
C GLY A 79 -10.12 10.72 -12.70
N THR A 80 -10.98 9.72 -12.52
CA THR A 80 -11.82 9.58 -11.31
C THR A 80 -10.94 9.41 -10.06
N PRO A 81 -11.15 10.20 -8.98
CA PRO A 81 -10.44 10.01 -7.72
C PRO A 81 -10.66 8.59 -7.18
N THR A 82 -9.59 7.97 -6.66
CA THR A 82 -9.61 6.62 -6.08
C THR A 82 -8.90 6.66 -4.74
N SER A 83 -9.58 6.23 -3.67
CA SER A 83 -8.98 6.02 -2.36
C SER A 83 -8.67 4.54 -2.14
N PHE A 84 -7.87 4.25 -1.11
CA PHE A 84 -7.39 2.90 -0.81
C PHE A 84 -7.54 2.53 0.66
N ASP A 85 -8.55 3.12 1.31
CA ASP A 85 -8.81 2.96 2.72
C ASP A 85 -9.11 1.50 3.08
N ALA A 86 -8.87 1.11 4.34
CA ALA A 86 -9.09 -0.25 4.82
C ALA A 86 -10.51 -0.76 4.55
N GLY A 87 -11.51 0.13 4.64
CA GLY A 87 -12.91 -0.19 4.39
C GLY A 87 -13.19 -0.73 2.98
N ASN A 88 -12.37 -0.39 1.99
CA ASN A 88 -12.51 -0.91 0.63
C ASN A 88 -12.27 -2.43 0.54
N ALA A 89 -11.61 -3.05 1.53
CA ALA A 89 -11.44 -4.50 1.55
C ALA A 89 -12.68 -5.24 2.07
N VAL A 90 -13.74 -4.55 2.46
CA VAL A 90 -14.97 -5.13 3.05
C VAL A 90 -16.23 -4.40 2.56
N ASP A 91 -16.15 -3.71 1.41
CA ASP A 91 -17.23 -2.89 0.87
C ASP A 91 -18.15 -3.66 -0.11
N GLY A 92 -17.82 -4.92 -0.40
CA GLY A 92 -18.57 -5.76 -1.33
C GLY A 92 -18.26 -5.47 -2.80
N ARG A 93 -17.24 -4.67 -3.12
CA ARG A 93 -16.87 -4.29 -4.48
C ARG A 93 -15.50 -4.81 -4.86
N MET A 94 -15.49 -5.78 -5.77
CA MET A 94 -14.26 -6.41 -6.25
C MET A 94 -13.32 -5.47 -7.04
N ASP A 95 -13.80 -4.30 -7.46
CA ASP A 95 -13.05 -3.30 -8.22
C ASP A 95 -12.56 -2.10 -7.38
N THR A 96 -12.81 -2.10 -6.07
CA THR A 96 -12.13 -1.25 -5.08
C THR A 96 -11.07 -2.08 -4.34
N ALA A 97 -10.21 -1.44 -3.55
CA ALA A 97 -9.27 -2.16 -2.70
C ALA A 97 -8.72 -1.31 -1.57
N TRP A 98 -8.40 -1.97 -0.45
CA TRP A 98 -7.35 -1.49 0.45
C TRP A 98 -5.99 -1.66 -0.24
N ARG A 99 -5.07 -0.72 -0.07
CA ARG A 99 -3.74 -0.76 -0.71
C ARG A 99 -2.67 -0.17 0.19
N CYS A 100 -1.47 -0.73 0.12
CA CYS A 100 -0.25 -0.18 0.72
C CYS A 100 0.90 -0.12 -0.27
N ASP A 101 1.79 0.84 -0.07
CA ASP A 101 3.01 0.98 -0.87
C ASP A 101 4.06 -0.04 -0.44
N GLY A 102 4.85 -0.54 -1.39
CA GLY A 102 5.87 -1.56 -1.16
C GLY A 102 5.32 -2.99 -1.23
N ASP A 103 6.08 -3.92 -0.65
CA ASP A 103 5.80 -5.36 -0.69
C ASP A 103 4.78 -5.85 0.34
N GLY A 104 4.39 -4.98 1.26
CA GLY A 104 3.41 -5.22 2.30
C GLY A 104 3.87 -6.16 3.41
N VAL A 105 5.10 -6.69 3.41
CA VAL A 105 5.49 -7.69 4.42
C VAL A 105 5.45 -7.06 5.82
N GLY A 106 4.68 -7.67 6.72
CA GLY A 106 4.43 -7.16 8.07
C GLY A 106 3.24 -6.19 8.19
N ASP A 107 2.69 -5.71 7.07
CA ASP A 107 1.48 -4.89 7.09
C ASP A 107 0.25 -5.72 7.45
N ARG A 108 -0.71 -5.04 8.08
CA ARG A 108 -1.86 -5.66 8.74
C ARG A 108 -3.17 -5.03 8.31
N LEU A 109 -4.16 -5.90 8.14
CA LEU A 109 -5.57 -5.56 8.05
C LEU A 109 -6.30 -6.21 9.23
N VAL A 110 -6.88 -5.40 10.10
CA VAL A 110 -7.64 -5.84 11.27
C VAL A 110 -9.13 -5.73 10.94
N LEU A 111 -9.83 -6.86 11.00
CA LEU A 111 -11.23 -7.02 10.64
C LEU A 111 -12.05 -7.24 11.90
N ARG A 112 -12.81 -6.23 12.32
CA ARG A 112 -13.75 -6.33 13.43
C ARG A 112 -15.10 -6.81 12.93
N LEU A 113 -15.54 -7.94 13.45
CA LEU A 113 -16.82 -8.56 13.13
C LEU A 113 -17.96 -7.81 13.86
N PRO A 114 -19.21 -7.83 13.34
CA PRO A 114 -20.33 -7.11 13.94
C PRO A 114 -20.71 -7.65 15.33
N ARG A 115 -20.38 -8.92 15.59
CA ARG A 115 -20.54 -9.62 16.86
C ARG A 115 -19.50 -10.75 16.93
N SER A 116 -19.23 -11.25 18.14
CA SER A 116 -18.49 -12.50 18.28
C SER A 116 -19.24 -13.63 17.59
N GLY A 117 -18.51 -14.48 16.86
CA GLY A 117 -19.06 -15.67 16.25
C GLY A 117 -17.98 -16.63 15.76
N ARG A 118 -18.41 -17.86 15.49
CA ARG A 118 -17.54 -18.90 14.96
C ARG A 118 -17.06 -18.56 13.55
N VAL A 119 -15.75 -18.48 13.38
CA VAL A 119 -15.09 -18.35 12.07
C VAL A 119 -14.08 -19.49 11.89
N SER A 120 -14.03 -20.04 10.68
CA SER A 120 -13.08 -21.12 10.34
C SER A 120 -12.54 -21.01 8.90
N GLN A 121 -13.06 -20.06 8.14
CA GLN A 121 -12.58 -19.73 6.82
C GLN A 121 -12.85 -18.26 6.52
N LEU A 122 -12.12 -17.75 5.52
CA LEU A 122 -12.42 -16.48 4.89
C LEU A 122 -12.25 -16.62 3.39
N THR A 123 -12.98 -15.80 2.65
CA THR A 123 -12.82 -15.63 1.21
C THR A 123 -12.16 -14.27 0.98
N ILE A 124 -11.07 -14.25 0.22
CA ILE A 124 -10.23 -13.07 -0.02
C ILE A 124 -9.91 -12.90 -1.51
N VAL A 125 -9.86 -11.66 -1.99
CA VAL A 125 -9.26 -11.28 -3.28
C VAL A 125 -7.90 -10.65 -3.04
N PRO A 126 -6.78 -11.39 -3.22
CA PRO A 126 -5.45 -11.00 -2.76
C PRO A 126 -4.66 -10.14 -3.76
N GLY A 127 -5.29 -9.06 -4.21
CA GLY A 127 -4.70 -8.07 -5.11
C GLY A 127 -5.71 -6.96 -5.42
N TYR A 128 -5.39 -6.08 -6.37
CA TYR A 128 -6.31 -5.03 -6.82
C TYR A 128 -7.05 -5.51 -8.08
N ALA A 129 -8.22 -6.13 -7.92
CA ALA A 129 -8.97 -6.80 -8.97
C ALA A 129 -9.79 -5.86 -9.87
N LYS A 130 -9.26 -4.66 -10.10
CA LYS A 130 -9.81 -3.68 -11.04
C LYS A 130 -9.24 -3.86 -12.44
N THR A 131 -10.11 -3.72 -13.43
CA THR A 131 -9.72 -3.43 -14.81
C THR A 131 -10.24 -2.03 -15.13
N ASP A 132 -9.35 -1.11 -15.47
CA ASP A 132 -9.78 0.24 -15.82
C ASP A 132 -10.47 0.24 -17.18
N GLN A 133 -11.71 0.73 -17.22
CA GLN A 133 -12.53 0.69 -18.43
C GLN A 133 -12.04 1.63 -19.53
N ALA A 134 -11.34 2.72 -19.16
CA ALA A 134 -10.90 3.73 -20.12
C ALA A 134 -9.75 3.26 -21.02
N ASP A 135 -8.85 2.42 -20.50
CA ASP A 135 -7.64 1.99 -21.21
C ASP A 135 -7.39 0.47 -21.17
N GLY A 136 -8.25 -0.29 -20.50
CA GLY A 136 -8.14 -1.75 -20.34
C GLY A 136 -7.04 -2.19 -19.37
N SER A 137 -6.44 -1.27 -18.61
CA SER A 137 -5.34 -1.60 -17.69
C SER A 137 -5.81 -2.60 -16.61
N ASP A 138 -5.20 -3.78 -16.58
CA ASP A 138 -5.40 -4.78 -15.52
C ASP A 138 -4.56 -4.45 -14.28
N ARG A 139 -5.21 -3.88 -13.25
CA ARG A 139 -4.53 -3.50 -12.01
C ARG A 139 -4.13 -4.72 -11.18
N TYR A 140 -4.70 -5.89 -11.42
CA TYR A 140 -4.33 -7.11 -10.71
C TYR A 140 -2.97 -7.65 -11.18
N ALA A 141 -2.74 -7.62 -12.50
CA ALA A 141 -1.43 -7.93 -13.08
C ALA A 141 -0.39 -6.86 -12.74
N GLN A 142 -0.81 -5.58 -12.72
CA GLN A 142 0.11 -4.45 -12.52
C GLN A 142 0.64 -4.32 -11.09
N ASN A 143 -0.22 -4.51 -10.08
CA ASN A 143 0.17 -4.41 -8.67
C ASN A 143 0.78 -5.72 -8.18
N ARG A 144 1.37 -5.68 -6.99
CA ARG A 144 1.83 -6.90 -6.32
C ARG A 144 0.62 -7.75 -5.92
N ARG A 145 0.80 -9.07 -5.98
CA ARG A 145 -0.23 -10.04 -5.56
C ARG A 145 0.24 -10.72 -4.29
N ILE A 146 -0.61 -10.73 -3.27
CA ILE A 146 -0.27 -11.34 -1.99
C ILE A 146 -0.25 -12.85 -2.17
N SER A 147 0.85 -13.49 -1.80
CA SER A 147 1.05 -14.93 -1.88
C SER A 147 0.93 -15.64 -0.54
N GLY A 148 1.03 -14.90 0.57
CA GLY A 148 0.92 -15.47 1.91
C GLY A 148 0.51 -14.46 2.96
N LEU A 149 -0.22 -14.97 3.96
CA LEU A 149 -0.69 -14.22 5.12
C LEU A 149 -0.52 -15.07 6.39
N THR A 150 -0.55 -14.44 7.56
CA THR A 150 -1.02 -15.08 8.79
C THR A 150 -2.41 -14.58 9.15
N VAL A 151 -3.24 -15.50 9.64
CA VAL A 151 -4.57 -15.24 10.18
C VAL A 151 -4.51 -15.42 11.69
N ASP A 152 -4.74 -14.35 12.43
CA ASP A 152 -4.81 -14.34 13.90
C ASP A 152 -6.26 -14.06 14.34
N THR A 153 -6.89 -15.03 14.98
CA THR A 153 -8.24 -14.95 15.53
C THR A 153 -8.26 -14.53 17.00
N ARG A 154 -7.08 -14.38 17.62
CA ARG A 154 -6.80 -14.30 19.05
C ARG A 154 -7.14 -15.56 19.85
N ASP A 155 -7.52 -16.63 19.18
CA ASP A 155 -7.77 -17.93 19.77
C ASP A 155 -6.70 -18.92 19.29
N GLY A 156 -5.65 -19.05 20.11
CA GLY A 156 -4.47 -19.85 19.77
C GLY A 156 -3.44 -19.13 18.88
N PRO A 157 -2.46 -19.88 18.34
CA PRO A 157 -1.40 -19.31 17.50
C PRO A 157 -1.93 -18.85 16.12
N PRO A 158 -1.36 -17.77 15.54
CA PRO A 158 -1.68 -17.35 14.18
C PRO A 158 -1.44 -18.46 13.15
N THR A 159 -2.36 -18.63 12.21
CA THR A 159 -2.29 -19.64 11.16
C THR A 159 -1.70 -19.05 9.88
N ALA A 160 -0.60 -19.62 9.39
CA ALA A 160 -0.06 -19.27 8.08
C ALA A 160 -0.95 -19.84 6.96
N VAL A 161 -1.29 -19.01 5.98
CA VAL A 161 -2.08 -19.40 4.80
C VAL A 161 -1.38 -18.94 3.53
N SER A 162 -1.45 -19.77 2.49
CA SER A 162 -0.93 -19.47 1.16
C SER A 162 -2.05 -19.15 0.20
N LEU A 163 -1.78 -18.25 -0.73
CA LEU A 163 -2.68 -17.79 -1.79
C LEU A 163 -2.01 -18.03 -3.13
N ASP A 164 -2.80 -18.26 -4.18
CA ASP A 164 -2.28 -18.36 -5.55
C ASP A 164 -2.05 -16.95 -6.11
N PRO A 165 -0.80 -16.52 -6.32
CA PRO A 165 -0.48 -15.17 -6.78
C PRO A 165 -0.42 -15.08 -8.32
N SER A 166 -0.90 -16.10 -9.05
CA SER A 166 -0.95 -16.07 -10.50
C SER A 166 -1.70 -14.83 -10.99
N PRO A 167 -1.22 -14.12 -12.03
CA PRO A 167 -1.89 -12.94 -12.56
C PRO A 167 -3.28 -13.26 -13.12
N THR A 168 -3.59 -14.52 -13.45
CA THR A 168 -4.91 -14.95 -13.91
C THR A 168 -5.85 -15.37 -12.78
N ARG A 169 -5.35 -15.49 -11.54
CA ARG A 169 -6.11 -15.93 -10.36
C ARG A 169 -6.67 -14.75 -9.56
N ARG A 170 -7.30 -13.82 -10.28
CA ARG A 170 -7.89 -12.57 -9.74
C ARG A 170 -9.25 -12.73 -9.05
N ALA A 171 -9.84 -13.93 -9.10
CA ALA A 171 -11.08 -14.24 -8.40
C ALA A 171 -10.84 -14.54 -6.92
N ALA A 172 -11.91 -14.52 -6.13
CA ALA A 172 -11.85 -14.77 -4.71
C ALA A 172 -11.32 -16.19 -4.39
N GLN A 173 -10.45 -16.27 -3.39
CA GLN A 173 -9.82 -17.49 -2.91
C GLN A 173 -10.29 -17.76 -1.49
N THR A 174 -10.61 -19.01 -1.16
CA THR A 174 -11.02 -19.38 0.20
C THR A 174 -9.87 -20.05 0.91
N VAL A 175 -9.54 -19.55 2.09
CA VAL A 175 -8.55 -20.15 2.99
C VAL A 175 -9.23 -20.61 4.27
N ARG A 176 -8.72 -21.68 4.86
CA ARG A 176 -9.23 -22.27 6.11
C ARG A 176 -8.18 -22.14 7.21
N PHE A 177 -8.67 -22.01 8.43
CA PHE A 177 -7.87 -21.94 9.65
C PHE A 177 -8.63 -22.66 10.78
N PRO A 178 -7.97 -22.99 11.91
CA PRO A 178 -8.64 -23.56 13.07
C PRO A 178 -9.85 -22.70 13.47
N ALA A 179 -10.96 -23.36 13.77
CA ALA A 179 -12.17 -22.65 14.14
C ALA A 179 -11.97 -21.88 15.45
N ALA A 180 -12.45 -20.64 15.49
CA ALA A 180 -12.34 -19.76 16.64
C ALA A 180 -13.67 -19.05 16.88
N GLU A 181 -14.03 -18.85 18.14
CA GLU A 181 -15.06 -17.88 18.54
C GLU A 181 -14.39 -16.53 18.78
N THR A 182 -14.62 -15.58 17.88
CA THR A 182 -13.97 -14.26 17.97
C THR A 182 -14.85 -13.17 17.39
N ASP A 183 -14.56 -11.93 17.75
CA ASP A 183 -15.11 -10.73 17.14
C ASP A 183 -14.09 -9.99 16.26
N THR A 184 -12.87 -10.52 16.13
CA THR A 184 -11.83 -9.89 15.32
C THR A 184 -10.90 -10.91 14.69
N VAL A 185 -10.51 -10.63 13.45
CA VAL A 185 -9.48 -11.37 12.73
C VAL A 185 -8.43 -10.39 12.24
N THR A 186 -7.16 -10.67 12.51
CA THR A 186 -6.03 -9.90 11.97
C THR A 186 -5.36 -10.67 10.86
N LEU A 187 -5.26 -10.06 9.69
CA LEU A 187 -4.49 -10.56 8.56
C LEU A 187 -3.15 -9.84 8.53
N THR A 188 -2.04 -10.57 8.60
CA THR A 188 -0.69 -9.99 8.41
C THR A 188 -0.09 -10.54 7.13
N ILE A 189 0.40 -9.67 6.26
CA ILE A 189 1.03 -10.11 5.01
C ILE A 189 2.42 -10.67 5.30
N THR A 190 2.69 -11.87 4.78
CA THR A 190 3.99 -12.54 4.93
C THR A 190 4.78 -12.62 3.64
N SER A 191 4.11 -12.56 2.48
CA SER A 191 4.78 -12.54 1.18
C SER A 191 3.89 -11.97 0.07
N SER A 192 4.54 -11.38 -0.94
CA SER A 192 3.89 -10.92 -2.16
C SER A 192 4.81 -11.12 -3.38
N VAL A 193 4.19 -11.28 -4.55
CA VAL A 193 4.88 -11.39 -5.84
C VAL A 193 4.80 -10.06 -6.58
N PRO A 194 5.92 -9.53 -7.11
CA PRO A 194 5.92 -8.29 -7.90
C PRO A 194 4.93 -8.31 -9.07
N GLY A 195 4.36 -7.15 -9.38
CA GLY A 195 3.54 -6.95 -10.57
C GLY A 195 4.33 -6.96 -11.88
N ALA A 196 3.63 -6.77 -12.99
CA ALA A 196 4.22 -6.60 -14.31
C ALA A 196 3.79 -5.26 -14.93
N PRO A 197 4.56 -4.72 -15.90
CA PRO A 197 4.08 -3.59 -16.71
C PRO A 197 2.76 -3.92 -17.41
N VAL A 198 1.88 -2.93 -17.53
CA VAL A 198 0.60 -3.03 -18.24
C VAL A 198 0.49 -1.88 -19.22
N GLY A 199 0.40 -2.20 -20.51
CA GLY A 199 0.50 -1.20 -21.57
C GLY A 199 1.84 -0.46 -21.50
N THR A 200 1.77 0.87 -21.43
CA THR A 200 2.95 1.74 -21.25
C THR A 200 3.27 2.04 -19.79
N GLN A 201 2.45 1.57 -18.84
CA GLN A 201 2.61 1.83 -17.42
C GLN A 201 3.56 0.79 -16.80
N PRO A 202 4.51 1.21 -15.94
CA PRO A 202 5.37 0.27 -15.24
C PRO A 202 4.57 -0.60 -14.26
N ALA A 203 5.22 -1.66 -13.76
CA ALA A 203 4.71 -2.40 -12.62
C ALA A 203 4.53 -1.46 -11.41
N SER A 204 3.49 -1.69 -10.61
CA SER A 204 3.21 -0.94 -9.39
C SER A 204 3.72 -1.72 -8.18
N ASP A 205 4.63 -1.10 -7.42
CA ASP A 205 5.17 -1.67 -6.19
C ASP A 205 4.23 -1.40 -5.01
N ARG A 206 3.07 -2.06 -5.04
CA ARG A 206 2.00 -1.92 -4.04
C ARG A 206 1.25 -3.22 -3.86
N VAL A 207 0.95 -3.60 -2.62
CA VAL A 207 0.03 -4.70 -2.30
C VAL A 207 -1.39 -4.18 -2.16
N ALA A 208 -2.37 -5.04 -2.42
CA ALA A 208 -3.77 -4.70 -2.25
C ALA A 208 -4.60 -5.90 -1.82
N ILE A 209 -5.74 -5.64 -1.18
CA ILE A 209 -6.81 -6.60 -0.95
C ILE A 209 -8.10 -5.95 -1.43
N SER A 210 -8.75 -6.54 -2.43
CA SER A 210 -10.01 -5.99 -2.97
C SER A 210 -11.22 -6.35 -2.14
N GLU A 211 -11.22 -7.54 -1.52
CA GLU A 211 -12.37 -7.97 -0.73
C GLU A 211 -11.96 -9.07 0.25
N VAL A 212 -12.56 -9.05 1.43
CA VAL A 212 -12.53 -10.11 2.44
C VAL A 212 -13.94 -10.33 2.96
N THR A 213 -14.38 -11.58 2.99
CA THR A 213 -15.66 -11.96 3.58
C THR A 213 -15.52 -13.23 4.41
N PHE A 214 -16.42 -13.40 5.36
CA PHE A 214 -16.56 -14.61 6.16
C PHE A 214 -17.85 -15.31 5.74
N PRO A 215 -17.79 -16.46 5.04
CA PRO A 215 -18.98 -17.19 4.61
C PRO A 215 -19.95 -17.53 5.76
N GLU A 216 -19.42 -17.74 6.97
CA GLU A 216 -20.22 -18.06 8.17
C GLU A 216 -21.01 -16.87 8.74
N LEU A 217 -20.75 -15.64 8.27
CA LEU A 217 -21.39 -14.41 8.77
C LEU A 217 -22.43 -13.83 7.79
N ARG A 218 -22.71 -14.52 6.68
CA ARG A 218 -23.67 -14.10 5.66
C ARG A 218 -25.11 -14.53 5.96
#